data_AF-A0A497F401-F1
#
_entry.id   AF-A0A497F401-F1
#
_cell.length_a   1.000
_cell.length_b   1.000
_cell.length_c   1.000
_cell.angle_alpha   90.00
_cell.angle_beta   90.00
_cell.angle_gamma   90.00
#
_symmetry.space_group_name_H-M   'P 1'
#
loop_
_entity.id
_entity.type
_entity.pdbx_description
1 polymer ?
#
loop_
_entity_poly.entity_id
_entity_poly.type
_entity_poly.pdbx_seq_one_letter_code
_entity_poly.pdbx_strand_id
1 'polypeptide(L)'
;MSRVLLEVFKDPLIRKLIYIEKVASELGVVTTYDRFKDLRDLITYLIGYNALFRFYLDLFAVLNLHFDFNLLEFWKIDFAKYFTVIFEQIGKGRYDMSKYEECIYDPEQATACHLEWWLWDMTYHTTKHTVPEYKQVGYSLKFMLETNKEILHRHEVKQEYVDAMEEAIAWAEGKVRTSAYWGFACWEVSPWKAPSSEKIHYTARATADWKTEQKLETVTIYECNWGHNRWDYGRWTSDEVKPKPELESKLADVVNEFFKRTEALWQGVFLLQRLDRIHHVGAYHQLRMGQLIIKAKALLCKHGVPVIQHNAYISALLELAYLYHDSSRHYKQWKKIMTYDDWLMKWERYGLDRDILRKLALLVGVTV
;
A
#
# COMPACT_ATOMS: atom_id res chain seq x y z
N MET A 1 -14.81 32.77 21.83
CA MET A 1 -13.47 32.70 21.22
C MET A 1 -13.27 33.94 20.37
N SER A 2 -12.29 34.80 20.73
CA SER A 2 -12.10 36.11 20.10
C SER A 2 -11.60 36.00 18.65
N ARG A 3 -11.91 37.01 17.82
CA ARG A 3 -11.45 37.17 16.42
C ARG A 3 -9.93 36.96 16.25
N VAL A 4 -9.15 37.28 17.28
CA VAL A 4 -7.68 37.12 17.32
C VAL A 4 -7.28 35.65 17.27
N LEU A 5 -7.97 34.75 17.99
CA LEU A 5 -7.71 33.31 17.92
C LEU A 5 -8.01 32.76 16.51
N LEU A 6 -9.07 33.26 15.86
CA LEU A 6 -9.45 32.86 14.50
C LEU A 6 -8.42 33.30 13.43
N GLU A 7 -7.75 34.44 13.61
CA GLU A 7 -6.66 34.88 12.72
C GLU A 7 -5.36 34.11 12.96
N VAL A 8 -5.04 33.79 14.22
CA VAL A 8 -3.92 32.92 14.61
C VAL A 8 -4.03 31.52 13.97
N PHE A 9 -5.25 31.00 13.79
CA PHE A 9 -5.48 29.73 13.09
C PHE A 9 -5.41 29.83 11.56
N LYS A 10 -5.32 31.03 10.96
CA LYS A 10 -5.18 31.20 9.51
C LYS A 10 -3.73 31.25 9.05
N ASP A 11 -2.80 31.66 9.92
CA ASP A 11 -1.38 31.71 9.57
C ASP A 11 -0.74 30.30 9.65
N PRO A 12 -0.25 29.74 8.54
CA PRO A 12 0.43 28.45 8.51
C PRO A 12 1.65 28.39 9.43
N LEU A 13 2.35 29.51 9.62
CA LEU A 13 3.55 29.61 10.46
C LEU A 13 3.19 29.44 11.94
N ILE A 14 2.14 30.11 12.42
CA ILE A 14 1.75 30.05 13.83
C ILE A 14 1.16 28.68 14.17
N ARG A 15 0.31 28.10 13.31
CA ARG A 15 -0.13 26.71 13.45
C ARG A 15 1.05 25.74 13.54
N LYS A 16 2.11 26.00 12.78
CA LYS A 16 3.31 25.17 12.78
C LYS A 16 4.11 25.30 14.07
N LEU A 17 4.31 26.50 14.60
CA LEU A 17 5.00 26.71 15.89
C LEU A 17 4.30 25.95 17.02
N ILE A 18 2.97 26.02 17.09
CA ILE A 18 2.16 25.27 18.06
C ILE A 18 2.33 23.75 17.88
N TYR A 19 2.40 23.26 16.63
CA TYR A 19 2.63 21.84 16.37
C TYR A 19 4.04 21.39 16.81
N ILE A 20 5.07 22.18 16.50
CA ILE A 20 6.45 21.90 16.92
C ILE A 20 6.53 21.81 18.44
N GLU A 21 5.97 22.78 19.15
CA GLU A 21 5.95 22.81 20.61
C GLU A 21 5.27 21.58 21.21
N LYS A 22 4.17 21.11 20.62
CA LYS A 22 3.40 19.97 21.12
C LYS A 22 3.99 18.60 20.82
N VAL A 23 4.64 18.45 19.66
CA VAL A 23 4.99 17.11 19.12
C VAL A 23 6.48 16.90 18.98
N ALA A 24 7.25 17.97 18.78
CA ALA A 24 8.68 17.92 18.52
C ALA A 24 9.51 18.66 19.59
N SER A 25 8.97 18.85 20.79
CA SER A 25 9.73 19.26 21.97
C SER A 25 10.20 18.03 22.75
N GLU A 26 11.16 18.20 23.67
CA GLU A 26 11.58 17.13 24.60
C GLU A 26 10.37 16.52 25.34
N LEU A 27 9.45 17.37 25.80
CA LEU A 27 8.18 16.95 26.41
C LEU A 27 7.33 16.14 25.41
N GLY A 28 7.24 16.59 24.16
CA GLY A 28 6.58 15.85 23.08
C GLY A 28 7.17 14.45 22.86
N VAL A 29 8.49 14.31 22.99
CA VAL A 29 9.15 13.01 22.89
C VAL A 29 8.81 12.11 24.09
N VAL A 30 8.82 12.65 25.32
CA VAL A 30 8.40 11.92 26.52
C VAL A 30 6.94 11.43 26.40
N THR A 31 6.03 12.30 25.95
CA THR A 31 4.63 11.87 25.73
C THR A 31 4.50 10.81 24.64
N THR A 32 5.40 10.80 23.65
CA THR A 32 5.42 9.76 22.61
C THR A 32 5.91 8.43 23.18
N TYR A 33 6.95 8.45 24.02
CA TYR A 33 7.40 7.28 24.77
C TYR A 33 6.25 6.65 25.56
N ASP A 34 5.51 7.46 26.33
CA ASP A 34 4.38 6.95 27.14
C ASP A 34 3.27 6.37 26.26
N ARG A 35 2.92 7.02 25.14
CA ARG A 35 1.93 6.48 24.19
C ARG A 35 2.35 5.14 23.59
N PHE A 36 3.62 4.96 23.22
CA PHE A 36 4.12 3.69 22.69
C PHE A 36 4.11 2.60 23.76
N LYS A 37 4.36 2.96 25.01
CA LYS A 37 4.25 2.05 26.14
C LYS A 37 2.80 1.60 26.37
N ASP A 38 1.85 2.54 26.36
CA ASP A 38 0.43 2.27 26.57
C ASP A 38 -0.21 1.48 25.42
N LEU A 39 0.28 1.67 24.18
CA LEU A 39 -0.24 1.02 22.97
C LEU A 39 0.59 -0.20 22.54
N ARG A 40 1.48 -0.72 23.38
CA ARG A 40 2.44 -1.76 23.00
C ARG A 40 1.77 -3.00 22.40
N ASP A 41 0.70 -3.48 22.99
CA ASP A 41 0.01 -4.69 22.53
C ASP A 41 -0.64 -4.46 21.16
N LEU A 42 -1.27 -3.30 20.97
CA LEU A 42 -1.84 -2.91 19.68
C LEU A 42 -0.74 -2.78 18.62
N ILE A 43 0.39 -2.15 18.95
CA ILE A 43 1.52 -2.00 18.03
C ILE A 43 2.05 -3.37 17.61
N THR A 44 2.21 -4.28 18.57
CA THR A 44 2.71 -5.65 18.36
C THR A 44 1.76 -6.41 17.43
N TYR A 45 0.45 -6.33 17.70
CA TYR A 45 -0.59 -6.89 16.85
C TYR A 45 -0.52 -6.36 15.41
N LEU A 46 -0.42 -5.03 15.24
CA LEU A 46 -0.39 -4.41 13.93
C LEU A 46 0.89 -4.73 13.14
N ILE A 47 2.03 -4.88 13.81
CA ILE A 47 3.28 -5.31 13.16
C ILE A 47 3.12 -6.73 12.62
N GLY A 48 2.64 -7.67 13.44
CA GLY A 48 2.42 -9.04 13.00
C GLY A 48 1.43 -9.12 11.83
N TYR A 49 0.32 -8.38 11.92
CA TYR A 49 -0.66 -8.30 10.84
C TYR A 49 -0.07 -7.78 9.54
N ASN A 50 0.64 -6.65 9.59
CA ASN A 50 1.22 -6.03 8.39
C ASN A 50 2.36 -6.86 7.79
N ALA A 51 3.20 -7.45 8.64
CA ALA A 51 4.28 -8.34 8.19
C ALA A 51 3.71 -9.58 7.49
N LEU A 52 2.68 -10.19 8.07
CA LEU A 52 2.02 -11.36 7.49
C LEU A 52 1.28 -11.01 6.19
N PHE A 53 0.55 -9.91 6.15
CA PHE A 53 -0.11 -9.44 4.93
C PHE A 53 0.92 -9.19 3.82
N ARG A 54 2.01 -8.48 4.15
CA ARG A 54 3.07 -8.20 3.18
C ARG A 54 3.76 -9.48 2.71
N PHE A 55 3.98 -10.44 3.60
CA PHE A 55 4.52 -11.74 3.26
C PHE A 55 3.65 -12.48 2.23
N TYR A 56 2.33 -12.56 2.45
CA TYR A 56 1.43 -13.18 1.48
C TYR A 56 1.42 -12.44 0.14
N LEU A 57 1.38 -11.11 0.17
CA LEU A 57 1.32 -10.31 -1.04
C LEU A 57 2.58 -10.50 -1.90
N ASP A 58 3.77 -10.46 -1.30
CA ASP A 58 5.03 -10.64 -2.01
C ASP A 58 5.23 -12.11 -2.43
N LEU A 59 4.73 -13.07 -1.65
CA LEU A 59 4.68 -14.48 -2.03
C LEU A 59 3.85 -14.68 -3.31
N PHE A 60 2.66 -14.09 -3.39
CA PHE A 60 1.84 -14.10 -4.61
C PHE A 60 2.52 -13.34 -5.75
N ALA A 61 3.18 -12.21 -5.46
CA ALA A 61 3.88 -11.43 -6.47
C ALA A 61 5.04 -12.21 -7.12
N VAL A 62 5.82 -12.95 -6.33
CA VAL A 62 6.96 -13.73 -6.84
C VAL A 62 6.51 -15.02 -7.51
N LEU A 63 5.52 -15.72 -6.96
CA LEU A 63 5.14 -17.05 -7.45
C LEU A 63 4.06 -17.02 -8.54
N ASN A 64 2.99 -16.20 -8.40
CA ASN A 64 1.93 -16.07 -9.42
C ASN A 64 2.26 -15.03 -10.49
N LEU A 65 2.78 -13.87 -10.05
CA LEU A 65 3.04 -12.76 -10.97
C LEU A 65 4.48 -12.76 -11.49
N HIS A 66 5.33 -13.66 -11.00
CA HIS A 66 6.73 -13.80 -11.42
C HIS A 66 7.54 -12.50 -11.29
N PHE A 67 7.24 -11.65 -10.31
CA PHE A 67 8.02 -10.44 -10.03
C PHE A 67 9.47 -10.83 -9.73
N ASP A 68 10.43 -10.05 -10.26
CA ASP A 68 11.83 -10.23 -9.90
C ASP A 68 12.03 -9.89 -8.43
N PHE A 69 12.28 -10.92 -7.61
CA PHE A 69 12.47 -10.78 -6.18
C PHE A 69 13.65 -9.88 -5.81
N ASN A 70 14.64 -9.68 -6.70
CA ASN A 70 15.77 -8.78 -6.43
C ASN A 70 15.36 -7.31 -6.44
N LEU A 71 14.29 -6.99 -7.16
CA LEU A 71 13.75 -5.64 -7.30
C LEU A 71 12.68 -5.30 -6.25
N LEU A 72 12.18 -6.30 -5.53
CA LEU A 72 11.22 -6.08 -4.44
C LEU A 72 11.85 -5.26 -3.31
N GLU A 73 11.09 -4.36 -2.71
CA GLU A 73 11.54 -3.51 -1.62
C GLU A 73 11.64 -4.28 -0.32
N PHE A 74 10.63 -5.10 -0.01
CA PHE A 74 10.46 -5.67 1.33
C PHE A 74 11.03 -7.09 1.41
N TRP A 75 10.42 -8.06 0.70
CA TRP A 75 10.89 -9.43 0.68
C TRP A 75 11.80 -9.71 -0.53
N LYS A 76 13.09 -9.39 -0.40
CA LYS A 76 14.12 -9.76 -1.39
C LYS A 76 14.49 -11.24 -1.32
N ILE A 77 13.50 -12.10 -1.49
CA ILE A 77 13.60 -13.54 -1.28
C ILE A 77 13.04 -14.26 -2.49
N ASP A 78 13.83 -15.19 -3.01
CA ASP A 78 13.36 -16.14 -4.01
C ASP A 78 12.45 -17.19 -3.35
N PHE A 79 11.17 -16.85 -3.19
CA PHE A 79 10.19 -17.72 -2.55
C PHE A 79 10.11 -19.11 -3.18
N ALA A 80 10.42 -19.25 -4.48
CA ALA A 80 10.38 -20.54 -5.18
C ALA A 80 11.35 -21.58 -4.60
N LYS A 81 12.39 -21.13 -3.88
CA LYS A 81 13.40 -21.99 -3.25
C LYS A 81 13.11 -22.38 -1.80
N TYR A 82 12.14 -21.72 -1.16
CA TYR A 82 11.84 -21.89 0.27
C TYR A 82 10.70 -22.84 0.57
N PHE A 83 10.30 -23.63 -0.43
CA PHE A 83 9.40 -24.75 -0.27
C PHE A 83 10.15 -26.05 -0.55
N THR A 84 9.66 -27.16 -0.01
CA THR A 84 10.20 -28.50 -0.27
C THR A 84 10.13 -28.90 -1.75
N VAL A 85 9.19 -28.31 -2.51
CA VAL A 85 9.12 -28.39 -3.97
C VAL A 85 9.62 -27.06 -4.55
N ILE A 86 10.42 -27.16 -5.62
CA ILE A 86 10.91 -26.00 -6.35
C ILE A 86 9.82 -25.57 -7.32
N PHE A 87 9.32 -24.35 -7.17
CA PHE A 87 8.40 -23.77 -8.13
C PHE A 87 9.16 -23.30 -9.35
N GLU A 88 8.75 -23.74 -10.54
CA GLU A 88 9.33 -23.22 -11.78
C GLU A 88 8.92 -21.76 -11.95
N GLN A 89 9.90 -20.86 -11.95
CA GLN A 89 9.65 -19.47 -12.35
C GLN A 89 9.65 -19.40 -13.87
N ILE A 90 8.54 -18.93 -14.43
CA ILE A 90 8.49 -18.58 -15.84
C ILE A 90 9.34 -17.33 -16.02
N GLY A 91 10.40 -17.44 -16.83
CA GLY A 91 11.23 -16.30 -17.15
C GLY A 91 10.40 -15.23 -17.86
N LYS A 92 10.51 -13.97 -17.41
CA LYS A 92 9.89 -12.85 -18.12
C LYS A 92 10.43 -12.75 -19.54
N GLY A 93 9.56 -12.32 -20.44
CA GLY A 93 9.92 -12.07 -21.83
C GLY A 93 11.03 -11.04 -21.90
N ARG A 94 12.11 -11.36 -22.60
CA ARG A 94 13.16 -10.40 -22.93
C ARG A 94 12.92 -9.87 -24.33
N TYR A 95 12.90 -8.55 -24.47
CA TYR A 95 12.81 -7.90 -25.78
C TYR A 95 13.88 -8.48 -26.71
N ASP A 96 13.50 -8.76 -27.95
CA ASP A 96 14.34 -9.36 -29.01
C ASP A 96 14.90 -10.77 -28.73
N MET A 97 14.47 -11.45 -27.66
CA MET A 97 14.92 -12.81 -27.32
C MET A 97 13.79 -13.81 -27.11
N SER A 98 12.69 -13.40 -26.49
CA SER A 98 11.59 -14.28 -26.12
C SER A 98 10.49 -14.30 -27.20
N LYS A 99 9.76 -15.41 -27.34
CA LYS A 99 8.57 -15.45 -28.21
C LYS A 99 7.48 -14.56 -27.62
N TYR A 100 7.04 -13.55 -28.38
CA TYR A 100 6.13 -12.49 -27.92
C TYR A 100 4.79 -12.99 -27.35
N GLU A 101 4.31 -14.17 -27.77
CA GLU A 101 3.00 -14.71 -27.38
C GLU A 101 3.02 -15.63 -26.15
N GLU A 102 4.20 -16.05 -25.68
CA GLU A 102 4.35 -17.03 -24.57
C GLU A 102 4.96 -16.41 -23.30
N CYS A 103 5.19 -15.09 -23.27
CA CYS A 103 5.91 -14.44 -22.18
C CYS A 103 5.20 -13.18 -21.64
N ILE A 104 5.36 -12.95 -20.34
CA ILE A 104 5.00 -11.70 -19.66
C ILE A 104 6.17 -10.74 -19.82
N TYR A 105 5.95 -9.61 -20.50
CA TYR A 105 6.93 -8.54 -20.63
C TYR A 105 6.60 -7.46 -19.61
N ASP A 106 7.58 -7.09 -18.78
CA ASP A 106 7.50 -5.87 -18.00
C ASP A 106 7.85 -4.72 -18.94
N PRO A 107 6.97 -3.72 -19.13
CA PRO A 107 7.32 -2.56 -19.94
C PRO A 107 8.46 -1.80 -19.25
N GLU A 108 9.33 -1.16 -20.04
CA GLU A 108 10.51 -0.44 -19.51
C GLU A 108 10.14 0.61 -18.44
N GLN A 109 8.93 1.16 -18.55
CA GLN A 109 8.41 2.18 -17.65
C GLN A 109 7.90 1.61 -16.31
N ALA A 110 7.59 0.32 -16.21
CA ALA A 110 7.07 -0.31 -15.01
C ALA A 110 7.89 -1.53 -14.61
N THR A 111 8.80 -1.33 -13.65
CA THR A 111 9.56 -2.44 -13.04
C THR A 111 8.75 -3.15 -11.95
N ALA A 112 9.17 -4.37 -11.58
CA ALA A 112 8.57 -5.13 -10.48
C ALA A 112 8.46 -4.33 -9.16
N CYS A 113 9.43 -3.44 -8.89
CA CYS A 113 9.39 -2.54 -7.74
C CYS A 113 8.19 -1.57 -7.78
N HIS A 114 7.92 -0.95 -8.94
CA HIS A 114 6.77 -0.06 -9.08
C HIS A 114 5.44 -0.80 -8.96
N LEU A 115 5.37 -2.01 -9.52
CA LEU A 115 4.16 -2.84 -9.44
C LEU A 115 3.91 -3.35 -8.02
N GLU A 116 4.96 -3.68 -7.28
CA GLU A 116 4.91 -4.03 -5.86
C GLU A 116 4.44 -2.83 -5.01
N TRP A 117 4.93 -1.63 -5.31
CA TRP A 117 4.46 -0.40 -4.68
C TRP A 117 2.98 -0.13 -4.98
N TRP A 118 2.54 -0.36 -6.21
CA TRP A 118 1.13 -0.26 -6.58
C TRP A 118 0.29 -1.24 -5.78
N LEU A 119 0.69 -2.51 -5.72
CA LEU A 119 -0.01 -3.55 -4.94
C LEU A 119 -0.22 -3.08 -3.51
N TRP A 120 0.85 -2.60 -2.86
CA TRP A 120 0.80 -2.13 -1.48
C TRP A 120 0.01 -0.82 -1.30
N ASP A 121 0.07 0.12 -2.23
CA ASP A 121 -0.77 1.32 -2.16
C ASP A 121 -2.26 0.95 -2.24
N MET A 122 -2.61 -0.01 -3.10
CA MET A 122 -3.99 -0.48 -3.24
C MET A 122 -4.49 -1.17 -1.96
N THR A 123 -3.63 -1.87 -1.21
CA THR A 123 -4.05 -2.47 0.08
C THR A 123 -4.53 -1.42 1.08
N TYR A 124 -3.94 -0.21 1.09
CA TYR A 124 -4.40 0.88 1.94
C TYR A 124 -5.80 1.40 1.58
N HIS A 125 -6.32 1.07 0.41
CA HIS A 125 -7.68 1.40 -0.01
C HIS A 125 -8.65 0.25 0.22
N THR A 126 -8.21 -0.98 0.01
CA THR A 126 -9.03 -2.18 0.18
C THR A 126 -9.19 -2.56 1.65
N THR A 127 -8.11 -2.49 2.43
CA THR A 127 -7.99 -3.09 3.76
C THR A 127 -7.58 -2.04 4.80
N LYS A 128 -8.14 -2.15 6.00
CA LYS A 128 -7.79 -1.28 7.11
C LYS A 128 -6.56 -1.87 7.79
N HIS A 129 -5.41 -1.22 7.68
CA HIS A 129 -4.18 -1.73 8.30
C HIS A 129 -4.06 -1.41 9.80
N THR A 130 -5.09 -0.81 10.40
CA THR A 130 -5.15 -0.47 11.83
C THR A 130 -6.04 -1.41 12.64
N VAL A 131 -6.87 -2.21 11.96
CA VAL A 131 -7.74 -3.26 12.51
C VAL A 131 -8.09 -4.19 11.34
N PRO A 132 -8.23 -5.50 11.51
CA PRO A 132 -8.42 -6.47 10.41
C PRO A 132 -9.82 -6.37 9.77
N GLU A 133 -10.14 -5.21 9.18
CA GLU A 133 -11.44 -4.83 8.62
C GLU A 133 -11.32 -4.39 7.15
N TYR A 134 -12.43 -4.49 6.40
CA TYR A 134 -12.50 -3.92 5.05
C TYR A 134 -12.57 -2.40 5.20
N LYS A 135 -11.84 -1.65 4.36
CA LYS A 135 -11.80 -0.19 4.45
C LYS A 135 -12.80 0.48 3.52
N GLN A 136 -12.64 0.27 2.22
CA GLN A 136 -13.58 0.72 1.19
C GLN A 136 -14.21 -0.52 0.54
N VAL A 137 -15.48 -0.39 0.14
CA VAL A 137 -16.25 -1.48 -0.47
C VAL A 137 -17.12 -0.93 -1.61
N GLY A 138 -17.43 -1.79 -2.58
CA GLY A 138 -18.38 -1.50 -3.65
C GLY A 138 -17.86 -0.52 -4.70
N TYR A 139 -18.78 0.28 -5.26
CA TYR A 139 -18.55 1.03 -6.50
C TYR A 139 -17.38 2.01 -6.44
N SER A 140 -17.22 2.76 -5.33
CA SER A 140 -16.14 3.74 -5.21
C SER A 140 -14.76 3.10 -5.21
N LEU A 141 -14.61 1.93 -4.59
CA LEU A 141 -13.35 1.18 -4.59
C LEU A 141 -13.08 0.62 -5.99
N LYS A 142 -14.09 -0.04 -6.60
CA LYS A 142 -14.01 -0.55 -7.96
C LYS A 142 -13.59 0.55 -8.95
N PHE A 143 -14.26 1.69 -8.90
CA PHE A 143 -13.96 2.83 -9.77
C PHE A 143 -12.51 3.31 -9.61
N MET A 144 -12.00 3.37 -8.38
CA MET A 144 -10.61 3.75 -8.10
C MET A 144 -9.61 2.72 -8.65
N LEU A 145 -9.86 1.43 -8.41
CA LEU A 145 -9.01 0.35 -8.92
C LEU A 145 -9.00 0.37 -10.45
N GLU A 146 -10.16 0.37 -11.11
CA GLU A 146 -10.28 0.45 -12.57
C GLU A 146 -9.58 1.68 -13.16
N THR A 147 -9.68 2.84 -12.50
CA THR A 147 -8.95 4.03 -12.95
C THR A 147 -7.44 3.85 -12.88
N ASN A 148 -6.93 3.23 -11.81
CA ASN A 148 -5.49 2.95 -11.70
C ASN A 148 -5.03 1.80 -12.61
N LYS A 149 -5.90 0.81 -12.91
CA LYS A 149 -5.62 -0.24 -13.89
C LYS A 149 -5.45 0.34 -15.28
N GLU A 150 -6.34 1.24 -15.68
CA GLU A 150 -6.26 1.90 -16.98
C GLU A 150 -4.98 2.73 -17.13
N ILE A 151 -4.54 3.39 -16.06
CA ILE A 151 -3.24 4.06 -16.03
C ILE A 151 -2.12 3.06 -16.33
N LEU A 152 -2.05 1.93 -15.60
CA LEU A 152 -1.02 0.91 -15.86
C LEU A 152 -1.11 0.34 -17.28
N HIS A 153 -2.32 0.13 -17.80
CA HIS A 153 -2.54 -0.33 -19.16
C HIS A 153 -2.05 0.68 -20.22
N ARG A 154 -2.24 1.99 -19.99
CA ARG A 154 -1.68 3.06 -20.86
C ARG A 154 -0.15 3.08 -20.86
N HIS A 155 0.46 2.52 -19.81
CA HIS A 155 1.91 2.28 -19.71
C HIS A 155 2.30 0.85 -20.08
N GLU A 156 1.50 0.20 -20.95
CA GLU A 156 1.79 -1.10 -21.57
C GLU A 156 1.83 -2.30 -20.61
N VAL A 157 1.35 -2.15 -19.38
CA VAL A 157 1.14 -3.30 -18.48
C VAL A 157 -0.11 -4.06 -18.93
N LYS A 158 0.04 -5.35 -19.26
CA LYS A 158 -1.07 -6.21 -19.73
C LYS A 158 -2.24 -6.20 -18.73
N GLN A 159 -3.46 -6.05 -19.22
CA GLN A 159 -4.64 -5.92 -18.37
C GLN A 159 -4.86 -7.17 -17.49
N GLU A 160 -4.69 -8.36 -18.05
CA GLU A 160 -4.85 -9.63 -17.34
C GLU A 160 -3.84 -9.77 -16.19
N TYR A 161 -2.67 -9.15 -16.34
CA TYR A 161 -1.64 -9.13 -15.31
C TYR A 161 -2.02 -8.22 -14.14
N VAL A 162 -2.60 -7.05 -14.44
CA VAL A 162 -3.12 -6.14 -13.40
C VAL A 162 -4.37 -6.71 -12.71
N ASP A 163 -5.21 -7.45 -13.44
CA ASP A 163 -6.34 -8.17 -12.85
C ASP A 163 -5.85 -9.27 -11.89
N ALA A 164 -4.81 -10.03 -12.26
CA ALA A 164 -4.19 -11.00 -11.37
C ALA A 164 -3.54 -10.35 -10.13
N MET A 165 -2.97 -9.13 -10.28
CA MET A 165 -2.49 -8.32 -9.16
C MET A 165 -3.61 -7.94 -8.20
N GLU A 166 -4.76 -7.55 -8.72
CA GLU A 166 -5.95 -7.23 -7.91
C GLU A 166 -6.47 -8.47 -7.17
N GLU A 167 -6.51 -9.63 -7.83
CA GLU A 167 -6.88 -10.91 -7.21
C GLU A 167 -5.93 -11.30 -6.08
N ALA A 168 -4.62 -11.09 -6.25
CA ALA A 168 -3.62 -11.35 -5.21
C ALA A 168 -3.88 -10.53 -3.93
N ILE A 169 -4.34 -9.27 -4.06
CA ILE A 169 -4.73 -8.44 -2.91
C ILE A 169 -5.94 -9.07 -2.19
N ALA A 170 -6.97 -9.46 -2.93
CA ALA A 170 -8.18 -10.05 -2.37
C ALA A 170 -7.89 -11.37 -1.64
N TRP A 171 -7.00 -12.21 -2.18
CA TRP A 171 -6.59 -13.46 -1.53
C TRP A 171 -5.72 -13.23 -0.30
N ALA A 172 -4.71 -12.36 -0.37
CA ALA A 172 -3.89 -12.01 0.78
C ALA A 172 -4.77 -11.46 1.92
N GLU A 173 -5.71 -10.58 1.60
CA GLU A 173 -6.68 -10.05 2.55
C GLU A 173 -7.54 -11.17 3.17
N GLY A 174 -8.14 -12.01 2.34
CA GLY A 174 -9.00 -13.10 2.81
C GLY A 174 -8.25 -14.10 3.70
N LYS A 175 -7.04 -14.50 3.29
CA LYS A 175 -6.18 -15.42 4.04
C LYS A 175 -5.82 -14.85 5.40
N VAL A 176 -5.25 -13.64 5.46
CA VAL A 176 -4.81 -13.03 6.73
C VAL A 176 -5.98 -12.79 7.69
N ARG A 177 -7.14 -12.37 7.18
CA ARG A 177 -8.27 -11.97 8.03
C ARG A 177 -9.09 -13.13 8.55
N THR A 178 -9.14 -14.23 7.81
CA THR A 178 -10.03 -15.34 8.15
C THR A 178 -9.31 -16.64 8.49
N SER A 179 -8.00 -16.74 8.30
CA SER A 179 -7.23 -17.96 8.60
C SER A 179 -5.81 -17.65 9.10
N ALA A 180 -5.40 -18.32 10.18
CA ALA A 180 -3.99 -18.47 10.54
C ALA A 180 -3.46 -19.78 9.95
N TYR A 181 -2.28 -19.77 9.32
CA TYR A 181 -1.63 -21.00 8.86
C TYR A 181 -0.56 -21.43 9.85
N TRP A 182 -0.50 -22.71 10.18
CA TRP A 182 0.55 -23.28 11.02
C TRP A 182 1.92 -23.01 10.39
N GLY A 183 2.86 -22.44 11.14
CA GLY A 183 4.21 -22.05 10.66
C GLY A 183 4.37 -20.56 10.32
N PHE A 184 3.31 -19.89 9.84
CA PHE A 184 3.34 -18.43 9.53
C PHE A 184 2.35 -17.60 10.36
N ALA A 185 1.63 -18.23 11.29
CA ALA A 185 0.76 -17.52 12.22
C ALA A 185 1.60 -16.60 13.12
N CYS A 186 1.40 -15.28 12.99
CA CYS A 186 1.85 -14.35 14.02
C CYS A 186 0.98 -14.58 15.27
N TRP A 187 1.60 -15.01 16.36
CA TRP A 187 0.94 -15.25 17.65
C TRP A 187 0.09 -14.03 18.06
N GLU A 188 -1.12 -14.28 18.58
CA GLU A 188 -2.10 -13.26 19.00
C GLU A 188 -2.76 -12.42 17.89
N VAL A 189 -2.33 -12.56 16.62
CA VAL A 189 -2.86 -11.76 15.50
C VAL A 189 -3.96 -12.47 14.72
N SER A 190 -3.87 -13.79 14.62
CA SER A 190 -4.72 -14.58 13.73
C SER A 190 -5.63 -15.53 14.52
N PRO A 191 -6.91 -15.66 14.14
CA PRO A 191 -7.79 -16.62 14.78
C PRO A 191 -7.28 -18.04 14.53
N TRP A 192 -6.98 -18.77 15.60
CA TRP A 192 -6.64 -20.18 15.53
C TRP A 192 -7.83 -20.94 14.95
N LYS A 193 -7.65 -21.54 13.77
CA LYS A 193 -8.59 -22.57 13.30
C LYS A 193 -8.18 -23.89 13.91
N ALA A 194 -9.14 -24.56 14.53
CA ALA A 194 -8.95 -25.93 14.98
C ALA A 194 -8.52 -26.78 13.77
N PRO A 195 -7.58 -27.73 13.94
CA PRO A 195 -7.21 -28.64 12.88
C PRO A 195 -8.44 -29.49 12.51
N SER A 196 -9.12 -29.16 11.42
CA SER A 196 -10.21 -29.97 10.88
C SER A 196 -9.65 -30.95 9.87
N SER A 197 -10.13 -32.19 9.90
CA SER A 197 -9.95 -33.19 8.84
C SER A 197 -10.68 -32.84 7.54
N GLU A 198 -11.42 -31.72 7.52
CA GLU A 198 -12.10 -31.15 6.37
C GLU A 198 -11.25 -30.05 5.71
N LYS A 199 -11.48 -29.84 4.41
CA LYS A 199 -10.85 -28.77 3.62
C LYS A 199 -10.99 -27.44 4.37
N ILE A 200 -9.88 -26.73 4.57
CA ILE A 200 -9.92 -25.43 5.24
C ILE A 200 -10.61 -24.46 4.28
N HIS A 201 -11.58 -23.70 4.76
CA HIS A 201 -12.20 -22.66 3.96
C HIS A 201 -11.85 -21.29 4.52
N TYR A 202 -11.68 -20.32 3.63
CA TYR A 202 -11.47 -18.92 4.00
C TYR A 202 -12.39 -18.04 3.16
N THR A 203 -12.65 -16.83 3.64
CA THR A 203 -13.52 -15.89 2.93
C THR A 203 -12.67 -14.80 2.31
N ALA A 204 -12.85 -14.56 1.01
CA ALA A 204 -12.19 -13.48 0.28
C ALA A 204 -13.24 -12.67 -0.49
N ARG A 205 -12.93 -11.41 -0.82
CA ARG A 205 -13.81 -10.59 -1.66
C ARG A 205 -13.68 -10.97 -3.12
N ALA A 206 -14.79 -10.94 -3.84
CA ALA A 206 -14.78 -10.99 -5.29
C ALA A 206 -14.19 -9.69 -5.85
N THR A 207 -13.19 -9.76 -6.72
CA THR A 207 -12.61 -8.60 -7.40
C THR A 207 -13.62 -7.91 -8.33
N ALA A 208 -14.63 -8.66 -8.81
CA ALA A 208 -15.69 -8.14 -9.69
C ALA A 208 -16.47 -6.96 -9.08
N ASP A 209 -16.70 -6.94 -7.76
CA ASP A 209 -17.50 -5.90 -7.09
C ASP A 209 -16.91 -5.39 -5.76
N TRP A 210 -15.87 -6.05 -5.24
CA TRP A 210 -15.24 -5.75 -3.95
C TRP A 210 -16.24 -5.63 -2.78
N LYS A 211 -17.38 -6.31 -2.91
CA LYS A 211 -18.50 -6.29 -1.97
C LYS A 211 -18.97 -7.71 -1.64
N THR A 212 -19.07 -8.56 -2.64
CA THR A 212 -19.49 -9.96 -2.47
C THR A 212 -18.34 -10.75 -1.88
N GLU A 213 -18.64 -11.49 -0.81
CA GLU A 213 -17.71 -12.43 -0.20
C GLU A 213 -17.88 -13.82 -0.82
N GLN A 214 -16.76 -14.44 -1.19
CA GLN A 214 -16.70 -15.79 -1.71
C GLN A 214 -15.99 -16.68 -0.70
N LYS A 215 -16.56 -17.86 -0.45
CA LYS A 215 -15.93 -18.90 0.34
C LYS A 215 -14.99 -19.69 -0.58
N LEU A 216 -13.69 -19.60 -0.31
CA LEU A 216 -12.64 -20.28 -1.04
C LEU A 216 -12.13 -21.46 -0.21
N GLU A 217 -11.84 -22.56 -0.89
CA GLU A 217 -11.13 -23.70 -0.30
C GLU A 217 -9.63 -23.42 -0.31
N THR A 218 -8.98 -23.77 0.78
CA THR A 218 -7.53 -23.71 0.92
C THR A 218 -7.06 -24.96 1.63
N VAL A 219 -5.94 -25.51 1.19
CA VAL A 219 -5.31 -26.62 1.90
C VAL A 219 -3.91 -26.22 2.40
N THR A 220 -3.56 -24.94 2.21
CA THR A 220 -2.19 -24.49 2.03
C THR A 220 -1.99 -23.01 2.17
N ILE A 221 -0.78 -22.63 2.60
CA ILE A 221 -0.33 -21.24 2.67
C ILE A 221 -0.40 -20.58 1.27
N TYR A 222 -0.06 -21.30 0.20
CA TYR A 222 -0.01 -20.79 -1.17
C TYR A 222 -0.67 -21.73 -2.20
N GLU A 223 -1.59 -21.18 -2.98
CA GLU A 223 -2.27 -21.84 -4.11
C GLU A 223 -1.72 -21.27 -5.44
N CYS A 224 -1.37 -22.16 -6.37
CA CYS A 224 -0.96 -21.79 -7.73
C CYS A 224 -2.19 -21.56 -8.62
N ASN A 225 -2.13 -20.57 -9.50
CA ASN A 225 -3.18 -20.30 -10.51
C ASN A 225 -2.58 -20.23 -11.92
N TRP A 226 -3.34 -20.66 -12.93
CA TRP A 226 -2.96 -20.50 -14.35
C TRP A 226 -4.05 -19.71 -15.11
N GLY A 227 -3.81 -18.41 -15.29
CA GLY A 227 -4.80 -17.46 -15.86
C GLY A 227 -6.02 -17.24 -14.96
N HIS A 228 -7.19 -16.95 -15.55
CA HIS A 228 -8.48 -16.86 -14.83
C HIS A 228 -9.10 -18.22 -14.49
N ASN A 229 -8.48 -19.31 -14.96
CA ASN A 229 -8.95 -20.65 -14.66
C ASN A 229 -8.20 -21.16 -13.42
N ARG A 230 -8.97 -21.55 -12.40
CA ARG A 230 -8.45 -22.25 -11.22
C ARG A 230 -8.12 -23.67 -11.64
N TRP A 231 -6.88 -23.92 -12.02
CA TRP A 231 -6.39 -25.27 -12.32
C TRP A 231 -5.67 -25.81 -11.09
N ASP A 232 -6.25 -26.86 -10.50
CA ASP A 232 -5.58 -27.74 -9.56
C ASP A 232 -4.45 -28.49 -10.29
N TYR A 233 -3.28 -27.85 -10.45
CA TYR A 233 -2.06 -28.60 -10.70
C TYR A 233 -1.51 -29.10 -9.36
N GLY A 234 -1.96 -30.29 -8.98
CA GLY A 234 -1.32 -31.12 -7.95
C GLY A 234 -1.88 -30.94 -6.54
N ARG A 235 -2.55 -32.01 -6.07
CA ARG A 235 -3.13 -32.26 -4.74
C ARG A 235 -2.43 -31.57 -3.56
N TRP A 236 -3.24 -31.16 -2.60
CA TRP A 236 -2.83 -31.06 -1.20
C TRP A 236 -3.45 -32.20 -0.39
N THR A 237 -2.72 -33.30 -0.29
CA THR A 237 -2.91 -34.34 0.73
C THR A 237 -1.62 -35.13 1.03
N SER A 238 -0.44 -34.68 0.59
CA SER A 238 0.83 -35.34 0.94
C SER A 238 1.73 -34.40 1.76
N ASP A 239 2.54 -34.98 2.64
CA ASP A 239 3.60 -34.33 3.42
C ASP A 239 4.68 -33.59 2.60
N GLU A 240 4.46 -33.34 1.29
CA GLU A 240 5.48 -33.08 0.29
C GLU A 240 5.73 -31.59 -0.01
N VAL A 241 4.77 -30.68 0.20
CA VAL A 241 4.94 -29.21 0.00
C VAL A 241 4.83 -28.49 1.33
N LYS A 242 5.97 -28.34 2.01
CA LYS A 242 6.09 -27.63 3.29
C LYS A 242 6.97 -26.40 3.09
N PRO A 243 6.64 -25.26 3.72
CA PRO A 243 7.62 -24.20 3.85
C PRO A 243 8.84 -24.75 4.59
N LYS A 244 10.03 -24.39 4.13
CA LYS A 244 11.23 -24.74 4.87
C LYS A 244 11.32 -23.86 6.13
N PRO A 245 11.82 -24.38 7.27
CA PRO A 245 11.90 -23.63 8.53
C PRO A 245 12.66 -22.31 8.44
N GLU A 246 13.56 -22.16 7.46
CA GLU A 246 14.29 -20.91 7.21
C GLU A 246 13.35 -19.78 6.81
N LEU A 247 12.25 -20.06 6.11
CA LEU A 247 11.28 -19.04 5.70
C LEU A 247 10.50 -18.52 6.90
N GLU A 248 10.09 -19.42 7.81
CA GLU A 248 9.44 -19.07 9.08
C GLU A 248 10.39 -18.26 9.96
N SER A 249 11.66 -18.69 10.05
CA SER A 249 12.70 -17.98 10.81
C SER A 249 12.91 -16.56 10.28
N LYS A 250 12.96 -16.38 8.95
CA LYS A 250 13.06 -15.05 8.34
C LYS A 250 11.86 -14.16 8.66
N LEU A 251 10.65 -14.69 8.63
CA LEU A 251 9.47 -13.93 9.02
C LEU A 251 9.55 -13.52 10.50
N ALA A 252 9.90 -14.46 11.37
CA ALA A 252 10.08 -14.20 12.79
C ALA A 252 11.16 -13.15 13.06
N ASP A 253 12.30 -13.21 12.36
CA ASP A 253 13.40 -12.26 12.49
C ASP A 253 12.96 -10.84 12.11
N VAL A 254 12.21 -10.69 11.01
CA VAL A 254 11.67 -9.39 10.59
C VAL A 254 10.67 -8.85 11.59
N VAL A 255 9.74 -9.68 12.07
CA VAL A 255 8.77 -9.29 13.10
C VAL A 255 9.49 -8.86 14.39
N ASN A 256 10.49 -9.62 14.83
CA ASN A 256 11.31 -9.31 16.00
C ASN A 256 12.14 -8.03 15.82
N GLU A 257 12.69 -7.78 14.63
CA GLU A 257 13.38 -6.54 14.29
C GLU A 257 12.44 -5.34 14.41
N PHE A 258 11.22 -5.45 13.87
CA PHE A 258 10.21 -4.40 14.02
C PHE A 258 9.82 -4.19 15.48
N PHE A 259 9.60 -5.24 16.26
CA PHE A 259 9.32 -5.11 17.70
C PHE A 259 10.41 -4.32 18.42
N LYS A 260 11.69 -4.66 18.21
CA LYS A 260 12.84 -3.93 18.78
C LYS A 260 12.84 -2.45 18.40
N ARG A 261 12.52 -2.14 17.14
CA ARG A 261 12.43 -0.76 16.63
C ARG A 261 11.17 -0.03 17.08
N THR A 262 10.18 -0.70 17.67
CA THR A 262 8.97 -0.06 18.20
C THR A 262 8.91 -0.04 19.72
N GLU A 263 9.98 -0.47 20.39
CA GLU A 263 10.08 -0.27 21.83
C GLU A 263 10.01 1.22 22.17
N ALA A 264 9.26 1.54 23.24
CA ALA A 264 9.03 2.92 23.66
C ALA A 264 10.35 3.68 23.85
N LEU A 265 11.34 3.06 24.49
CA LEU A 265 12.66 3.65 24.72
C LEU A 265 13.38 3.92 23.39
N TRP A 266 13.36 2.94 22.47
CA TRP A 266 13.96 3.10 21.16
C TRP A 266 13.33 4.28 20.41
N GLN A 267 12.00 4.39 20.40
CA GLN A 267 11.27 5.47 19.75
C GLN A 267 11.57 6.84 20.38
N GLY A 268 11.63 6.91 21.71
CA GLY A 268 12.02 8.12 22.43
C GLY A 268 13.42 8.59 22.05
N VAL A 269 14.42 7.70 22.11
CA VAL A 269 15.80 8.02 21.74
C VAL A 269 15.91 8.40 20.26
N PHE A 270 15.25 7.66 19.38
CA PHE A 270 15.22 7.93 17.94
C PHE A 270 14.65 9.32 17.61
N LEU A 271 13.56 9.73 18.27
CA LEU A 271 12.97 11.05 18.08
C LEU A 271 13.84 12.16 18.65
N LEU A 272 14.44 11.97 19.83
CA LEU A 272 15.40 12.92 20.41
C LEU A 272 16.57 13.17 19.46
N GLN A 273 17.15 12.12 18.88
CA GLN A 273 18.26 12.23 17.93
C GLN A 273 17.90 12.96 16.63
N ARG A 274 16.61 13.09 16.31
CA ARG A 274 16.12 13.66 15.05
C ARG A 274 15.32 14.94 15.23
N LEU A 275 15.29 15.50 16.43
CA LEU A 275 14.50 16.68 16.79
C LEU A 275 14.74 17.83 15.81
N ASP A 276 16.00 18.16 15.54
CA ASP A 276 16.39 19.25 14.63
C ASP A 276 15.94 19.01 13.18
N ARG A 277 16.02 17.77 12.70
CA ARG A 277 15.58 17.41 11.34
C ARG A 277 14.07 17.50 11.19
N ILE A 278 13.33 17.12 12.24
CA ILE A 278 11.86 17.23 12.29
C ILE A 278 11.44 18.71 12.24
N HIS A 279 12.22 19.59 12.87
CA HIS A 279 11.98 21.04 12.87
C HIS A 279 12.29 21.70 11.52
N HIS A 280 13.37 21.30 10.84
CA HIS A 280 13.77 21.96 9.60
C HIS A 280 13.05 21.41 8.35
N VAL A 281 13.33 20.17 7.94
CA VAL A 281 12.91 19.68 6.61
C VAL A 281 11.41 19.40 6.55
N GLY A 282 10.85 18.80 7.61
CA GLY A 282 9.42 18.53 7.70
C GLY A 282 8.57 19.80 7.75
N ALA A 283 9.12 20.90 8.27
CA ALA A 283 8.41 22.17 8.39
C ALA A 283 8.26 22.89 7.05
N TYR A 284 9.33 22.98 6.25
CA TYR A 284 9.25 23.64 4.94
C TYR A 284 8.24 22.96 4.02
N HIS A 285 8.21 21.63 4.02
CA HIS A 285 7.26 20.88 3.21
C HIS A 285 5.80 21.13 3.63
N GLN A 286 5.52 21.10 4.94
CA GLN A 286 4.18 21.40 5.46
C GLN A 286 3.73 22.83 5.12
N LEU A 287 4.62 23.82 5.23
CA LEU A 287 4.33 25.20 4.85
C LEU A 287 4.04 25.32 3.36
N ARG A 288 4.86 24.68 2.51
CA ARG A 288 4.65 24.64 1.05
C ARG A 288 3.28 24.06 0.70
N MET A 289 2.94 22.90 1.27
CA MET A 289 1.63 22.27 1.04
C MET A 289 0.47 23.13 1.58
N GLY A 290 0.64 23.75 2.75
CA GLY A 290 -0.36 24.66 3.31
C GLY A 290 -0.62 25.88 2.42
N GLN A 291 0.42 26.49 1.88
CA GLN A 291 0.30 27.59 0.92
C GLN A 291 -0.41 27.17 -0.37
N LEU A 292 -0.08 25.99 -0.90
CA LEU A 292 -0.77 25.43 -2.08
C LEU A 292 -2.26 25.25 -1.82
N ILE A 293 -2.65 24.69 -0.67
CA ILE A 293 -4.05 24.49 -0.29
C ILE A 293 -4.79 25.84 -0.19
N ILE A 294 -4.17 26.86 0.40
CA ILE A 294 -4.76 28.20 0.52
C ILE A 294 -5.00 28.80 -0.87
N LYS A 295 -3.99 28.77 -1.75
CA LYS A 295 -4.09 29.27 -3.12
C LYS A 295 -5.17 28.52 -3.92
N ALA A 296 -5.22 27.20 -3.78
CA ALA A 296 -6.23 26.37 -4.41
C ALA A 296 -7.64 26.72 -3.93
N LYS A 297 -7.87 26.86 -2.62
CA LYS A 297 -9.18 27.28 -2.09
C LYS A 297 -9.62 28.63 -2.65
N ALA A 298 -8.72 29.60 -2.72
CA ALA A 298 -9.02 30.92 -3.31
C ALA A 298 -9.39 30.80 -4.80
N LEU A 299 -8.67 29.99 -5.57
CA LEU A 299 -8.95 29.70 -6.98
C LEU A 299 -10.33 29.03 -7.15
N LEU A 300 -10.63 28.02 -6.35
CA LEU A 300 -11.89 27.28 -6.39
C LEU A 300 -13.08 28.17 -6.04
N CYS A 301 -12.94 29.04 -5.02
CA CYS A 301 -13.95 30.05 -4.69
C CYS A 301 -14.18 31.03 -5.84
N LYS A 302 -13.11 31.51 -6.49
CA LYS A 302 -13.21 32.43 -7.64
C LYS A 302 -13.95 31.80 -8.82
N HIS A 303 -13.82 30.48 -9.00
CA HIS A 303 -14.50 29.72 -10.05
C HIS A 303 -15.88 29.20 -9.65
N GLY A 304 -16.39 29.55 -8.45
CA GLY A 304 -17.73 29.14 -8.01
C GLY A 304 -17.86 27.64 -7.71
N VAL A 305 -16.75 26.93 -7.49
CA VAL A 305 -16.79 25.50 -7.18
C VAL A 305 -17.48 25.26 -5.84
N PRO A 306 -18.49 24.37 -5.76
CA PRO A 306 -19.15 24.01 -4.51
C PRO A 306 -18.16 23.52 -3.45
N VAL A 307 -18.34 23.97 -2.20
CA VAL A 307 -17.44 23.63 -1.08
C VAL A 307 -17.30 22.12 -0.89
N ILE A 308 -18.35 21.35 -1.17
CA ILE A 308 -18.35 19.88 -1.09
C ILE A 308 -17.32 19.22 -2.03
N GLN A 309 -16.98 19.86 -3.14
CA GLN A 309 -16.00 19.37 -4.11
C GLN A 309 -14.57 19.86 -3.83
N HIS A 310 -14.39 20.84 -2.93
CA HIS A 310 -13.06 21.44 -2.69
C HIS A 310 -12.03 20.40 -2.26
N ASN A 311 -12.43 19.43 -1.43
CA ASN A 311 -11.51 18.39 -0.95
C ASN A 311 -11.01 17.49 -2.09
N ALA A 312 -11.82 17.25 -3.13
CA ALA A 312 -11.41 16.46 -4.29
C ALA A 312 -10.35 17.23 -5.11
N TYR A 313 -10.59 18.51 -5.43
CA TYR A 313 -9.60 19.36 -6.10
C TYR A 313 -8.31 19.54 -5.31
N ILE A 314 -8.41 19.70 -3.98
CA ILE A 314 -7.24 19.78 -3.11
C ILE A 314 -6.47 18.45 -3.13
N SER A 315 -7.17 17.31 -3.13
CA SER A 315 -6.54 15.99 -3.24
C SER A 315 -5.82 15.82 -4.59
N ALA A 316 -6.43 16.30 -5.68
CA ALA A 316 -5.82 16.32 -7.01
C ALA A 316 -4.53 17.15 -7.03
N LEU A 317 -4.58 18.38 -6.52
CA LEU A 317 -3.42 19.26 -6.40
C LEU A 317 -2.29 18.62 -5.58
N LEU A 318 -2.62 18.04 -4.43
CA LEU A 318 -1.63 17.40 -3.58
C LEU A 318 -1.03 16.17 -4.25
N GLU A 319 -1.84 15.34 -4.92
CA GLU A 319 -1.33 14.20 -5.69
C GLU A 319 -0.33 14.65 -6.76
N LEU A 320 -0.64 15.72 -7.50
CA LEU A 320 0.28 16.28 -8.49
C LEU A 320 1.57 16.82 -7.87
N ALA A 321 1.46 17.51 -6.72
CA ALA A 321 2.62 18.00 -5.99
C ALA A 321 3.52 16.87 -5.45
N TYR A 322 2.93 15.71 -5.14
CA TYR A 322 3.66 14.53 -4.69
C TYR A 322 4.16 13.63 -5.83
N LEU A 323 3.62 13.77 -7.04
CA LEU A 323 3.99 12.96 -8.20
C LEU A 323 5.51 13.01 -8.46
N TYR A 324 6.09 14.20 -8.31
CA TYR A 324 7.52 14.46 -8.54
C TYR A 324 8.33 14.60 -7.25
N HIS A 325 7.74 14.29 -6.10
CA HIS A 325 8.43 14.39 -4.82
C HIS A 325 8.90 13.02 -4.35
N ASP A 326 10.20 12.88 -4.10
CA ASP A 326 10.78 11.70 -3.46
C ASP A 326 10.34 11.61 -1.99
N SER A 327 9.19 10.97 -1.80
CA SER A 327 8.61 10.77 -0.47
C SER A 327 9.24 9.56 0.21
N SER A 328 9.38 9.60 1.53
CA SER A 328 9.77 8.44 2.34
C SER A 328 8.74 7.30 2.32
N ARG A 329 7.54 7.54 1.76
CA ARG A 329 6.53 6.51 1.52
C ARG A 329 6.77 5.90 0.15
N HIS A 330 7.68 4.95 0.08
CA HIS A 330 8.10 4.33 -1.17
C HIS A 330 6.94 3.69 -1.94
N TYR A 331 5.99 3.09 -1.23
CA TYR A 331 4.77 2.55 -1.85
C TYR A 331 3.94 3.57 -2.64
N LYS A 332 4.05 4.87 -2.40
CA LYS A 332 3.36 5.89 -3.22
C LYS A 332 4.12 6.26 -4.49
N GLN A 333 5.36 5.82 -4.61
CA GLN A 333 6.25 6.16 -5.72
C GLN A 333 5.93 5.37 -6.99
N TRP A 334 5.05 4.36 -6.96
CA TRP A 334 4.51 3.76 -8.19
C TRP A 334 3.92 4.82 -9.13
N LYS A 335 3.40 5.91 -8.57
CA LYS A 335 2.83 7.02 -9.31
C LYS A 335 3.85 7.75 -10.18
N LYS A 336 5.16 7.57 -9.97
CA LYS A 336 6.19 8.12 -10.87
C LYS A 336 6.06 7.65 -12.31
N ILE A 337 5.39 6.52 -12.53
CA ILE A 337 5.02 6.05 -13.87
C ILE A 337 4.03 7.01 -14.53
N MET A 338 3.10 7.59 -13.75
CA MET A 338 2.02 8.44 -14.27
C MET A 338 2.54 9.72 -14.91
N THR A 339 1.99 10.03 -16.09
CA THR A 339 2.19 11.33 -16.72
C THR A 339 1.21 12.38 -16.18
N TYR A 340 1.42 13.64 -16.56
CA TYR A 340 0.47 14.72 -16.30
C TYR A 340 -0.91 14.44 -16.93
N ASP A 341 -0.94 13.84 -18.13
CA ASP A 341 -2.19 13.50 -18.81
C ASP A 341 -2.95 12.38 -18.09
N ASP A 342 -2.25 11.43 -17.48
CA ASP A 342 -2.86 10.38 -16.66
C ASP A 342 -3.46 10.96 -15.38
N TRP A 343 -2.76 11.90 -14.75
CA TRP A 343 -3.28 12.65 -13.62
C TRP A 343 -4.54 13.44 -14.01
N LEU A 344 -4.53 14.13 -15.15
CA LEU A 344 -5.67 14.91 -15.62
C LEU A 344 -6.88 14.02 -15.92
N MET A 345 -6.66 12.92 -16.64
CA MET A 345 -7.68 11.93 -16.98
C MET A 345 -8.31 11.33 -15.71
N LYS A 346 -7.49 10.94 -14.73
CA LYS A 346 -7.96 10.38 -13.46
C LYS A 346 -8.94 11.31 -12.74
N TRP A 347 -8.59 12.58 -12.61
CA TRP A 347 -9.39 13.54 -11.86
C TRP A 347 -10.60 14.06 -12.66
N GLU A 348 -10.50 14.13 -13.97
CA GLU A 348 -11.64 14.38 -14.87
C GLU A 348 -12.70 13.28 -14.72
N ARG A 349 -12.28 12.01 -14.66
CA ARG A 349 -13.16 10.87 -14.39
C ARG A 349 -13.87 10.94 -13.04
N TYR A 350 -13.22 11.49 -12.02
CA TYR A 350 -13.86 11.77 -10.73
C TYR A 350 -14.89 12.93 -10.79
N GLY A 351 -15.13 13.52 -11.96
CA GLY A 351 -16.10 14.58 -12.18
C GLY A 351 -15.54 15.98 -11.89
N LEU A 352 -14.21 16.14 -11.88
CA LEU A 352 -13.59 17.46 -11.73
C LEU A 352 -13.42 18.14 -13.09
N ASP A 353 -13.60 19.46 -13.10
CA ASP A 353 -13.49 20.30 -14.27
C ASP A 353 -12.02 20.40 -14.74
N ARG A 354 -11.80 20.06 -16.01
CA ARG A 354 -10.47 20.00 -16.63
C ARG A 354 -9.75 21.35 -16.64
N ASP A 355 -10.45 22.46 -16.85
CA ASP A 355 -9.85 23.80 -16.90
C ASP A 355 -9.42 24.27 -15.51
N ILE A 356 -10.19 23.89 -14.48
CA ILE A 356 -9.81 24.13 -13.08
C ILE A 356 -8.60 23.27 -12.70
N LEU A 357 -8.56 22.00 -13.10
CA LEU A 357 -7.41 21.12 -12.87
C LEU A 357 -6.13 21.68 -13.50
N ARG A 358 -6.18 22.16 -14.74
CA ARG A 358 -5.05 22.83 -15.41
C ARG A 358 -4.56 24.05 -14.65
N LYS A 359 -5.47 24.88 -14.13
CA LYS A 359 -5.10 26.04 -13.30
C LYS A 359 -4.47 25.64 -11.97
N LEU A 360 -4.90 24.53 -11.37
CA LEU A 360 -4.27 23.97 -10.18
C LEU A 360 -2.86 23.47 -10.49
N ALA A 361 -2.63 22.85 -11.65
CA ALA A 361 -1.33 22.38 -12.08
C ALA A 361 -0.29 23.52 -12.16
N LEU A 362 -0.71 24.69 -12.65
CA LEU A 362 0.13 25.90 -12.66
C LEU A 362 0.56 26.35 -11.26
N LEU A 363 -0.22 26.09 -10.21
CA LEU A 363 0.17 26.42 -8.83
C LEU A 363 1.32 25.54 -8.33
N VAL A 364 1.42 24.30 -8.83
CA VAL A 364 2.49 23.35 -8.48
C VAL A 364 3.77 23.64 -9.27
N GLY A 365 3.67 24.36 -10.39
CA GLY A 365 4.78 24.67 -11.29
C GLY A 365 4.94 23.68 -12.44
N VAL A 366 3.90 22.89 -12.73
CA VAL A 366 3.88 22.01 -13.92
C VAL A 366 3.50 22.86 -15.13
N THR A 367 4.41 22.98 -16.10
CA THR A 367 4.12 23.62 -17.39
C THR A 367 3.21 22.72 -18.21
N VAL A 368 2.03 23.24 -18.54
CA VAL A 368 0.96 22.59 -19.32
C VAL A 368 1.23 22.73 -20.81
#